data_AF-A0A946HDU7-F1
#
_entry.id   AF-A0A946HDU7-F1
#
_cell.length_a   1.000
_cell.length_b   1.000
_cell.length_c   1.000
_cell.angle_alpha   90.00
_cell.angle_beta   90.00
_cell.angle_gamma   90.00
#
_symmetry.space_group_name_H-M   'P 1'
#
loop_
_entity.id
_entity.type
_entity.pdbx_description
1 polymer ?
#
loop_
_entity_poly.entity_id
_entity_poly.type
_entity_poly.pdbx_seq_one_letter_code
_entity_poly.pdbx_strand_id
1 'polypeptide(L)'
;MKTLSKYFLGCIFLLVPGLSLGFCSISFNSAVQTHYQNGSVTFRCDAELKEEPDTIIETMNVINPNNSCIKTCEDDFCSASNTLSSTLNIGGFVYQSGGEDITVANDDDLVLSGSTRDYKNITVKNSGEINFASGSENPVYRIAKLEIQNSAILKLEPGTYWVEEMFVGNDADVAIEGTSGVNLIVEKELKFENSSEVNKGHTADKLFIYAFSDVELDAKSEVVAYIYSKENVVLRDEAFVEGAILAKNVELKTKAVVKYDPSGALNIDLSRVCQSASIDHFRLSTNNTGAYCTPHTVTVYAESSSNQSVSYTGTAVLDTGSGRGDWTKISGSGTLNDAGVDDGVAIYSYVSADNGVASFRLDYIDGSSPINISVSDNINANITDDDSEGLISFAPYALWLTNSVVLDTENVNQYSDTIVAGSTSTMHLTAYGQTVGAGVCGIITSFSGTKKLKILARLL
;
A
#
# COMPACT_ATOMS: atom_id res chain seq x y z
N MET A 1 -31.88 32.74 -45.84
CA MET A 1 -31.54 32.49 -44.42
C MET A 1 -31.24 31.01 -44.26
N LYS A 2 -29.97 30.62 -44.27
CA LYS A 2 -29.52 29.25 -44.01
C LYS A 2 -29.24 29.14 -42.51
N THR A 3 -29.93 28.24 -41.83
CA THR A 3 -29.72 27.90 -40.42
C THR A 3 -28.49 27.02 -40.28
N LEU A 4 -27.46 27.54 -39.61
CA LEU A 4 -26.28 26.80 -39.17
C LEU A 4 -26.63 26.03 -37.88
N SER A 5 -26.72 24.71 -37.98
CA SER A 5 -26.73 23.80 -36.83
C SER A 5 -25.30 23.66 -36.31
N LYS A 6 -25.05 24.11 -35.08
CA LYS A 6 -23.79 23.92 -34.35
C LYS A 6 -23.78 22.50 -33.77
N TYR A 7 -22.91 21.64 -34.28
CA TYR A 7 -22.51 20.42 -33.58
C TYR A 7 -21.52 20.83 -32.47
N PHE A 8 -22.02 20.86 -31.22
CA PHE A 8 -21.18 20.93 -30.03
C PHE A 8 -20.79 19.48 -29.70
N LEU A 9 -19.60 19.07 -30.11
CA LEU A 9 -19.03 17.77 -29.77
C LEU A 9 -18.60 17.84 -28.30
N GLY A 10 -19.49 17.45 -27.39
CA GLY A 10 -19.18 17.32 -25.98
C GLY A 10 -18.19 16.17 -25.79
N CYS A 11 -16.96 16.49 -25.40
CA CYS A 11 -16.05 15.51 -24.81
C CYS A 11 -16.71 14.95 -23.54
N ILE A 12 -17.23 13.73 -23.63
CA ILE A 12 -17.54 12.91 -22.47
C ILE A 12 -16.19 12.51 -21.89
N PHE A 13 -15.78 13.21 -20.84
CA PHE A 13 -14.77 12.71 -19.91
C PHE A 13 -15.43 11.51 -19.19
N LEU A 14 -15.15 10.30 -19.69
CA LEU A 14 -15.36 9.09 -18.90
C LEU A 14 -14.40 9.20 -17.72
N LEU A 15 -14.92 9.61 -16.56
CA LEU A 15 -14.24 9.41 -15.29
C LEU A 15 -14.11 7.90 -15.11
N VAL A 16 -12.91 7.39 -15.38
CA VAL A 16 -12.51 6.06 -14.91
C VAL A 16 -12.56 6.13 -13.38
N PRO A 17 -13.25 5.19 -12.68
CA PRO A 17 -13.22 5.15 -11.23
C PRO A 17 -11.76 5.05 -10.81
N GLY A 18 -11.35 5.94 -9.90
CA GLY A 18 -9.97 6.04 -9.45
C GLY A 18 -9.45 4.68 -9.02
N LEU A 19 -8.39 4.22 -9.69
CA LEU A 19 -7.58 3.12 -9.19
C LEU A 19 -7.16 3.49 -7.78
N SER A 20 -7.43 2.59 -6.83
CA SER A 20 -6.82 2.67 -5.51
C SER A 20 -5.31 2.63 -5.71
N LEU A 21 -4.63 3.73 -5.39
CA LEU A 21 -3.18 3.73 -5.28
C LEU A 21 -2.83 2.83 -4.10
N GLY A 22 -2.45 1.58 -4.41
CA GLY A 22 -1.75 0.73 -3.45
C GLY A 22 -0.46 1.42 -3.00
N PHE A 23 0.14 0.94 -1.92
CA PHE A 23 1.37 1.46 -1.30
C PHE A 23 2.64 1.39 -2.18
N CYS A 24 2.49 1.32 -3.51
CA CYS A 24 3.53 1.30 -4.53
C CYS A 24 3.46 2.50 -5.47
N SER A 25 2.71 3.55 -5.14
CA SER A 25 2.58 4.76 -5.98
C SER A 25 3.90 5.51 -6.23
N ILE A 26 4.99 5.09 -5.59
CA ILE A 26 6.35 5.64 -5.74
C ILE A 26 7.38 4.56 -6.13
N SER A 27 6.94 3.35 -6.48
CA SER A 27 7.83 2.29 -6.96
C SER A 27 7.91 2.35 -8.47
N PHE A 28 9.14 2.29 -8.99
CA PHE A 28 9.49 2.37 -10.40
C PHE A 28 9.05 3.67 -11.10
N ASN A 29 9.13 4.84 -10.43
CA ASN A 29 8.91 6.14 -11.09
C ASN A 29 10.18 6.77 -11.69
N SER A 30 11.32 6.09 -11.54
CA SER A 30 12.63 6.41 -12.09
C SER A 30 13.31 5.11 -12.57
N ALA A 31 14.30 5.20 -13.46
CA ALA A 31 15.08 4.05 -13.93
C ALA A 31 15.74 3.33 -12.77
N VAL A 32 16.22 4.08 -11.77
CA VAL A 32 16.89 3.52 -10.59
C VAL A 32 16.43 4.22 -9.33
N GLN A 33 16.10 3.43 -8.32
CA GLN A 33 15.62 3.91 -7.03
C GLN A 33 16.18 3.06 -5.88
N THR A 34 16.15 3.63 -4.68
CA THR A 34 16.57 2.91 -3.46
C THR A 34 15.53 2.97 -2.36
N HIS A 35 15.46 1.91 -1.53
CA HIS A 35 14.54 1.82 -0.38
C HIS A 35 15.24 1.87 0.99
N TYR A 36 16.57 2.01 1.03
CA TYR A 36 17.36 2.01 2.27
C TYR A 36 17.86 3.39 2.65
N GLN A 37 17.77 3.77 3.93
CA GLN A 37 18.14 5.10 4.45
C GLN A 37 19.58 5.54 4.14
N ASN A 38 20.49 4.58 3.99
CA ASN A 38 21.88 4.82 3.59
C ASN A 38 22.19 4.20 2.22
N GLY A 39 21.15 3.94 1.43
CA GLY A 39 21.26 3.44 0.07
C GLY A 39 21.93 4.45 -0.85
N SER A 40 22.52 3.93 -1.92
CA SER A 40 23.21 4.74 -2.91
C SER A 40 23.05 4.17 -4.31
N VAL A 41 23.10 5.07 -5.30
CA VAL A 41 23.28 4.74 -6.71
C VAL A 41 24.67 5.19 -7.14
N THR A 42 25.51 4.23 -7.54
CA THR A 42 26.89 4.48 -7.95
C THR A 42 27.06 4.29 -9.45
N PHE A 43 27.52 5.33 -10.14
CA PHE A 43 27.86 5.29 -11.56
C PHE A 43 29.37 5.21 -11.73
N ARG A 44 29.89 4.16 -12.36
CA ARG A 44 31.30 4.09 -12.80
C ARG A 44 31.46 4.78 -14.16
N CYS A 45 32.66 4.72 -14.72
CA CYS A 45 32.93 5.43 -15.97
C CYS A 45 32.03 4.95 -17.12
N ASP A 46 31.49 5.91 -17.85
CA ASP A 46 30.59 5.72 -18.99
C ASP A 46 29.24 5.06 -18.63
N ALA A 47 28.93 4.88 -17.34
CA ALA A 47 27.62 4.40 -16.91
C ALA A 47 26.56 5.50 -17.02
N GLU A 48 25.36 5.16 -17.49
CA GLU A 48 24.29 6.14 -17.72
C GLU A 48 22.89 5.56 -17.52
N LEU A 49 21.97 6.43 -17.14
CA LEU A 49 20.53 6.24 -17.27
C LEU A 49 20.07 6.85 -18.58
N LYS A 50 19.12 6.19 -19.26
CA LYS A 50 18.48 6.69 -20.48
C LYS A 50 16.99 6.78 -20.30
N GLU A 51 16.38 7.77 -20.95
CA GLU A 51 14.94 8.01 -20.91
C GLU A 51 14.42 8.22 -19.47
N GLU A 52 15.30 8.63 -18.56
CA GLU A 52 14.95 9.03 -17.20
C GLU A 52 14.00 10.25 -17.27
N PRO A 53 12.90 10.29 -16.48
CA PRO A 53 11.93 11.39 -16.57
C PRO A 53 12.51 12.77 -16.28
N ASP A 54 13.50 12.84 -15.39
CA ASP A 54 14.26 14.05 -15.07
C ASP A 54 15.71 13.71 -14.62
N THR A 55 16.43 14.64 -14.02
CA THR A 55 17.83 14.41 -13.57
C THR A 55 17.92 14.09 -12.08
N ILE A 56 16.81 13.76 -11.43
CA ILE A 56 16.66 13.53 -10.00
C ILE A 56 16.09 12.12 -9.80
N ILE A 57 16.84 11.26 -9.11
CA ILE A 57 16.40 9.88 -8.84
C ILE A 57 16.10 9.67 -7.35
N GLU A 58 15.13 8.80 -7.03
CA GLU A 58 14.72 8.49 -5.65
C GLU A 58 15.76 7.68 -4.89
N THR A 59 16.75 8.39 -4.40
CA THR A 59 17.77 7.87 -3.50
C THR A 59 18.25 8.95 -2.54
N MET A 60 18.93 8.51 -1.49
CA MET A 60 19.62 9.39 -0.56
C MET A 60 20.99 9.84 -1.07
N ASN A 61 21.65 9.02 -1.91
CA ASN A 61 23.01 9.30 -2.35
C ASN A 61 23.21 8.91 -3.82
N VAL A 62 23.73 9.84 -4.62
CA VAL A 62 24.30 9.54 -5.93
C VAL A 62 25.82 9.70 -5.87
N ILE A 63 26.53 8.67 -6.32
CA ILE A 63 28.00 8.61 -6.28
C ILE A 63 28.52 8.53 -7.71
N ASN A 64 29.28 9.55 -8.12
CA ASN A 64 29.90 9.66 -9.44
C ASN A 64 31.43 9.75 -9.32
N PRO A 65 32.14 8.64 -9.00
CA PRO A 65 33.59 8.66 -8.85
C PRO A 65 34.26 9.14 -10.15
N ASN A 66 35.18 10.10 -10.04
CA ASN A 66 35.84 10.74 -11.18
C ASN A 66 34.86 11.34 -12.21
N ASN A 67 33.71 11.84 -11.76
CA ASN A 67 32.63 12.36 -12.62
C ASN A 67 32.14 11.34 -13.66
N SER A 68 32.26 10.04 -13.39
CA SER A 68 31.70 8.96 -14.22
C SER A 68 32.07 8.99 -15.71
N CYS A 69 33.14 9.71 -16.10
CA CYS A 69 33.60 9.93 -17.48
C CYS A 69 32.59 10.63 -18.44
N ILE A 70 31.28 10.47 -18.23
CA ILE A 70 30.17 11.10 -18.96
C ILE A 70 29.10 11.60 -17.98
N LYS A 71 28.12 12.34 -18.51
CA LYS A 71 26.89 12.71 -17.80
C LYS A 71 26.01 11.48 -17.61
N THR A 72 25.52 11.26 -16.39
CA THR A 72 24.86 10.00 -16.00
C THR A 72 23.35 9.98 -16.26
N CYS A 73 22.71 11.12 -16.55
CA CYS A 73 21.30 11.26 -16.92
C CYS A 73 21.23 12.00 -18.26
N GLU A 74 21.86 11.42 -19.29
CA GLU A 74 22.00 11.93 -20.66
C GLU A 74 22.56 13.37 -20.76
N ASP A 75 21.72 14.37 -20.54
CA ASP A 75 22.03 15.79 -20.65
C ASP A 75 22.61 16.40 -19.36
N ASP A 76 22.58 15.71 -18.21
CA ASP A 76 23.23 16.16 -16.97
C ASP A 76 23.72 14.99 -16.08
N PHE A 77 24.39 15.31 -14.98
CA PHE A 77 24.62 14.35 -13.90
C PHE A 77 23.34 14.12 -13.12
N CYS A 78 22.99 12.84 -12.89
CA CYS A 78 21.92 12.50 -11.97
C CYS A 78 22.23 13.02 -10.56
N SER A 79 21.18 13.44 -9.85
CA SER A 79 21.24 13.90 -8.47
C SER A 79 20.22 13.15 -7.60
N ALA A 80 20.47 13.12 -6.29
CA ALA A 80 19.59 12.45 -5.34
C ALA A 80 18.39 13.36 -5.01
N SER A 81 17.17 12.81 -5.03
CA SER A 81 15.97 13.48 -4.51
C SER A 81 16.04 13.69 -2.99
N ASN A 82 16.83 12.89 -2.28
CA ASN A 82 16.81 12.71 -0.82
C ASN A 82 15.50 12.11 -0.30
N THR A 83 14.82 11.34 -1.14
CA THR A 83 13.65 10.52 -0.79
C THR A 83 13.95 9.06 -1.11
N LEU A 84 13.21 8.15 -0.46
CA LEU A 84 13.28 6.72 -0.69
C LEU A 84 11.99 6.25 -1.35
N SER A 85 12.11 5.24 -2.20
CA SER A 85 10.95 4.48 -2.66
C SER A 85 10.47 3.52 -1.57
N SER A 86 9.19 3.15 -1.63
CA SER A 86 8.58 2.20 -0.70
C SER A 86 9.15 0.80 -0.90
N THR A 87 9.38 0.07 0.20
CA THR A 87 9.76 -1.34 0.12
C THR A 87 8.60 -2.17 -0.41
N LEU A 88 8.90 -3.09 -1.32
CA LEU A 88 7.97 -4.08 -1.83
C LEU A 88 8.01 -5.33 -0.95
N ASN A 89 6.84 -5.81 -0.47
CA ASN A 89 6.77 -6.93 0.44
C ASN A 89 5.78 -8.00 -0.04
N ILE A 90 6.31 -9.17 -0.39
CA ILE A 90 5.54 -10.36 -0.81
C ILE A 90 5.35 -11.39 0.32
N GLY A 91 5.77 -11.08 1.55
CA GLY A 91 5.84 -12.03 2.65
C GLY A 91 7.12 -12.88 2.63
N GLY A 92 7.06 -14.06 3.25
CA GLY A 92 8.17 -15.02 3.27
C GLY A 92 8.28 -15.80 1.96
N PHE A 93 9.48 -16.34 1.68
CA PHE A 93 9.70 -17.21 0.53
C PHE A 93 8.87 -18.49 0.61
N VAL A 94 8.28 -18.92 -0.51
CA VAL A 94 7.45 -20.13 -0.59
C VAL A 94 8.25 -21.28 -1.20
N TYR A 95 8.77 -22.15 -0.33
CA TYR A 95 9.54 -23.33 -0.73
C TYR A 95 8.68 -24.41 -1.39
N GLN A 96 9.32 -25.21 -2.24
CA GLN A 96 8.72 -26.43 -2.79
C GLN A 96 8.36 -27.44 -1.69
N SER A 97 7.37 -28.29 -1.99
CA SER A 97 6.87 -29.34 -1.10
C SER A 97 7.03 -30.75 -1.69
N GLY A 98 8.23 -31.07 -2.16
CA GLY A 98 8.60 -32.27 -2.88
C GLY A 98 8.98 -31.98 -4.34
N GLY A 99 8.67 -32.93 -5.23
CA GLY A 99 8.96 -32.80 -6.66
C GLY A 99 10.17 -33.60 -7.11
N GLU A 100 10.29 -33.68 -8.44
CA GLU A 100 11.30 -34.46 -9.14
C GLU A 100 12.50 -33.60 -9.52
N ASP A 101 13.62 -34.29 -9.78
CA ASP A 101 14.78 -33.70 -10.44
C ASP A 101 14.58 -33.80 -11.97
N ILE A 102 14.82 -32.69 -12.67
CA ILE A 102 14.74 -32.59 -14.12
C ILE A 102 16.14 -32.28 -14.65
N THR A 103 16.56 -32.99 -15.68
CA THR A 103 17.78 -32.68 -16.43
C THR A 103 17.47 -32.71 -17.91
N VAL A 104 17.63 -31.56 -18.56
CA VAL A 104 17.65 -31.48 -20.03
C VAL A 104 19.10 -31.66 -20.48
N ALA A 105 19.33 -32.59 -21.41
CA ALA A 105 20.66 -32.88 -21.91
C ALA A 105 21.20 -31.72 -22.78
N ASN A 106 22.48 -31.79 -23.17
CA ASN A 106 23.00 -30.83 -24.14
C ASN A 106 22.23 -30.97 -25.45
N ASP A 107 21.91 -29.85 -26.08
CA ASP A 107 21.26 -29.81 -27.39
C ASP A 107 19.92 -30.57 -27.45
N ASP A 108 19.25 -30.74 -26.31
CA ASP A 108 17.97 -31.44 -26.17
C ASP A 108 16.90 -30.48 -25.66
N ASP A 109 15.64 -30.80 -25.94
CA ASP A 109 14.50 -29.92 -25.66
C ASP A 109 13.48 -30.64 -24.77
N LEU A 110 12.98 -29.96 -23.74
CA LEU A 110 11.95 -30.47 -22.86
C LEU A 110 10.81 -29.48 -22.65
N VAL A 111 9.58 -29.92 -22.91
CA VAL A 111 8.37 -29.17 -22.53
C VAL A 111 7.80 -29.73 -21.24
N LEU A 112 7.84 -28.94 -20.17
CA LEU A 112 7.18 -29.22 -18.90
C LEU A 112 5.68 -28.92 -19.03
N SER A 113 4.94 -29.91 -19.52
CA SER A 113 3.49 -29.88 -19.59
C SER A 113 2.85 -30.72 -18.48
N GLY A 114 1.69 -30.30 -17.97
CA GLY A 114 0.93 -31.03 -16.96
C GLY A 114 0.65 -30.24 -15.68
N SER A 115 0.35 -30.95 -14.58
CA SER A 115 -0.09 -30.37 -13.30
C SER A 115 1.01 -30.26 -12.24
N THR A 116 2.23 -30.75 -12.51
CA THR A 116 3.37 -30.64 -11.58
C THR A 116 3.78 -29.19 -11.42
N ARG A 117 3.92 -28.75 -10.17
CA ARG A 117 4.25 -27.36 -9.80
C ARG A 117 5.42 -27.24 -8.83
N ASP A 118 5.88 -28.35 -8.27
CA ASP A 118 7.00 -28.41 -7.33
C ASP A 118 8.15 -29.21 -7.97
N TYR A 119 9.35 -28.65 -7.95
CA TYR A 119 10.57 -29.27 -8.48
C TYR A 119 11.74 -29.10 -7.51
N LYS A 120 12.59 -30.13 -7.42
CA LYS A 120 13.81 -30.06 -6.61
C LYS A 120 14.89 -29.33 -7.41
N ASN A 121 15.57 -30.03 -8.32
CA ASN A 121 16.57 -29.43 -9.18
C ASN A 121 16.11 -29.52 -10.64
N ILE A 122 16.12 -28.39 -11.34
CA ILE A 122 16.00 -28.35 -12.79
C ILE A 122 17.35 -27.88 -13.32
N THR A 123 17.99 -28.73 -14.12
CA THR A 123 19.24 -28.39 -14.81
C THR A 123 19.03 -28.47 -16.31
N VAL A 124 19.20 -27.35 -17.00
CA VAL A 124 19.23 -27.29 -18.46
C VAL A 124 20.70 -27.18 -18.86
N LYS A 125 21.25 -28.24 -19.44
CA LYS A 125 22.65 -28.26 -19.85
C LYS A 125 22.88 -27.39 -21.08
N ASN A 126 24.16 -27.24 -21.46
CA ASN A 126 24.57 -26.33 -22.52
C ASN A 126 23.75 -26.53 -23.80
N SER A 127 23.29 -25.42 -24.39
CA SER A 127 22.46 -25.41 -25.61
C SER A 127 21.14 -26.20 -25.54
N GLY A 128 20.73 -26.69 -24.36
CA GLY A 128 19.44 -27.34 -24.18
C GLY A 128 18.32 -26.31 -24.00
N GLU A 129 17.08 -26.73 -24.24
CA GLU A 129 15.89 -25.89 -24.07
C GLU A 129 14.92 -26.51 -23.07
N ILE A 130 14.39 -25.70 -22.15
CA ILE A 130 13.23 -26.06 -21.35
C ILE A 130 12.10 -25.06 -21.53
N ASN A 131 10.88 -25.56 -21.72
CA ASN A 131 9.68 -24.75 -21.86
C ASN A 131 8.64 -25.12 -20.80
N PHE A 132 8.26 -24.16 -19.96
CA PHE A 132 7.15 -24.31 -19.03
C PHE A 132 5.83 -24.07 -19.75
N ALA A 133 5.04 -25.14 -19.96
CA ALA A 133 3.78 -25.09 -20.70
C ALA A 133 2.61 -25.58 -19.85
N SER A 134 2.10 -24.71 -18.98
CA SER A 134 1.09 -25.06 -17.99
C SER A 134 -0.33 -25.13 -18.57
N GLY A 135 -0.61 -24.31 -19.60
CA GLY A 135 -1.97 -24.10 -20.12
C GLY A 135 -2.96 -23.47 -19.14
N SER A 136 -2.49 -22.98 -17.99
CA SER A 136 -3.26 -22.27 -16.96
C SER A 136 -2.96 -20.78 -17.01
N GLU A 137 -3.95 -19.93 -16.71
CA GLU A 137 -3.81 -18.47 -16.81
C GLU A 137 -2.83 -17.87 -15.77
N ASN A 138 -2.58 -18.54 -14.64
CA ASN A 138 -1.64 -18.06 -13.61
C ASN A 138 -1.10 -19.20 -12.72
N PRO A 139 -0.29 -20.13 -13.26
CA PRO A 139 0.34 -21.18 -12.48
C PRO A 139 1.32 -20.61 -11.44
N VAL A 140 1.45 -21.31 -10.31
CA VAL A 140 2.50 -21.05 -9.32
C VAL A 140 3.46 -22.24 -9.31
N TYR A 141 4.72 -21.99 -9.65
CA TYR A 141 5.81 -22.96 -9.60
C TYR A 141 6.70 -22.70 -8.37
N ARG A 142 7.22 -23.78 -7.79
CA ARG A 142 8.18 -23.76 -6.67
C ARG A 142 9.35 -24.67 -7.01
N ILE A 143 10.55 -24.11 -7.03
CA ILE A 143 11.75 -24.77 -7.54
C ILE A 143 12.88 -24.56 -6.52
N ALA A 144 13.53 -25.63 -6.04
CA ALA A 144 14.65 -25.45 -5.11
C ALA A 144 15.92 -24.95 -5.83
N LYS A 145 16.24 -25.51 -6.99
CA LYS A 145 17.35 -25.04 -7.84
C LYS A 145 16.95 -25.02 -9.31
N LEU A 146 17.17 -23.89 -9.97
CA LEU A 146 17.03 -23.73 -11.42
C LEU A 146 18.38 -23.31 -12.01
N GLU A 147 19.04 -24.24 -12.69
CA GLU A 147 20.35 -24.03 -13.29
C GLU A 147 20.24 -24.08 -14.82
N ILE A 148 20.40 -22.92 -15.46
CA ILE A 148 20.44 -22.77 -16.91
C ILE A 148 21.91 -22.61 -17.29
N GLN A 149 22.50 -23.59 -17.97
CA GLN A 149 23.91 -23.56 -18.34
C GLN A 149 24.14 -22.72 -19.60
N ASN A 150 25.37 -22.75 -20.16
CA ASN A 150 25.76 -21.82 -21.21
C ASN A 150 24.96 -22.05 -22.51
N SER A 151 24.53 -20.97 -23.16
CA SER A 151 23.73 -20.99 -24.39
C SER A 151 22.41 -21.78 -24.30
N ALA A 152 21.98 -22.14 -23.09
CA ALA A 152 20.73 -22.83 -22.86
C ALA A 152 19.55 -21.86 -22.87
N ILE A 153 18.35 -22.37 -23.17
CA ILE A 153 17.14 -21.58 -23.31
C ILE A 153 16.12 -21.99 -22.24
N LEU A 154 15.64 -21.02 -21.48
CA LEU A 154 14.53 -21.16 -20.54
C LEU A 154 13.33 -20.36 -21.07
N LYS A 155 12.24 -21.03 -21.41
CA LYS A 155 10.97 -20.41 -21.79
C LYS A 155 9.98 -20.47 -20.65
N LEU A 156 9.53 -19.31 -20.18
CA LEU A 156 8.57 -19.15 -19.10
C LEU A 156 7.24 -18.67 -19.67
N GLU A 157 6.19 -19.46 -19.50
CA GLU A 157 4.81 -18.96 -19.66
C GLU A 157 4.41 -18.03 -18.51
N PRO A 158 3.34 -17.22 -18.68
CA PRO A 158 2.84 -16.34 -17.63
C PRO A 158 2.54 -17.12 -16.36
N GLY A 159 2.87 -16.53 -15.21
CA GLY A 159 2.74 -17.20 -13.92
C GLY A 159 3.70 -16.66 -12.88
N THR A 160 3.78 -17.36 -11.75
CA THR A 160 4.70 -17.02 -10.65
C THR A 160 5.65 -18.16 -10.37
N TYR A 161 6.95 -17.85 -10.33
CA TYR A 161 8.02 -18.81 -10.15
C TYR A 161 8.80 -18.47 -8.88
N TRP A 162 8.58 -19.26 -7.82
CA TRP A 162 9.39 -19.19 -6.60
C TRP A 162 10.61 -20.09 -6.80
N VAL A 163 11.79 -19.50 -6.89
CA VAL A 163 13.05 -20.21 -7.12
C VAL A 163 14.00 -19.93 -5.95
N GLU A 164 14.36 -20.95 -5.19
CA GLU A 164 15.25 -20.74 -4.04
C GLU A 164 16.66 -20.34 -4.52
N GLU A 165 17.21 -21.07 -5.49
CA GLU A 165 18.52 -20.80 -6.09
C GLU A 165 18.43 -20.81 -7.62
N MET A 166 18.80 -19.70 -8.27
CA MET A 166 18.76 -19.56 -9.72
C MET A 166 20.12 -19.15 -10.27
N PHE A 167 20.58 -19.85 -11.30
CA PHE A 167 21.80 -19.53 -12.03
C PHE A 167 21.52 -19.51 -13.53
N VAL A 168 21.94 -18.44 -14.21
CA VAL A 168 21.84 -18.29 -15.66
C VAL A 168 23.23 -18.12 -16.25
N GLY A 169 23.65 -19.11 -17.05
CA GLY A 169 24.98 -19.23 -17.64
C GLY A 169 25.25 -18.24 -18.77
N ASN A 170 26.47 -18.32 -19.30
CA ASN A 170 26.93 -17.39 -20.34
C ASN A 170 26.13 -17.61 -21.63
N ASP A 171 25.77 -16.52 -22.31
CA ASP A 171 25.00 -16.53 -23.55
C ASP A 171 23.64 -17.26 -23.46
N ALA A 172 23.13 -17.52 -22.24
CA ALA A 172 21.85 -18.18 -22.03
C ALA A 172 20.68 -17.22 -22.29
N ASP A 173 19.54 -17.76 -22.72
CA ASP A 173 18.33 -17.00 -23.01
C ASP A 173 17.21 -17.36 -22.02
N VAL A 174 16.63 -16.35 -21.38
CA VAL A 174 15.42 -16.48 -20.57
C VAL A 174 14.28 -15.74 -21.29
N ALA A 175 13.50 -16.48 -22.06
CA ALA A 175 12.41 -15.95 -22.86
C ALA A 175 11.08 -16.01 -22.10
N ILE A 176 10.30 -14.92 -22.18
CA ILE A 176 8.94 -14.87 -21.65
C ILE A 176 7.97 -15.10 -22.80
N GLU A 177 7.15 -16.13 -22.68
CA GLU A 177 6.18 -16.52 -23.69
C GLU A 177 4.78 -16.01 -23.32
N GLY A 178 3.98 -15.67 -24.33
CA GLY A 178 2.56 -15.34 -24.15
C GLY A 178 2.23 -13.86 -23.91
N THR A 179 0.94 -13.59 -23.65
CA THR A 179 0.38 -12.23 -23.62
C THR A 179 0.34 -11.60 -22.23
N SER A 180 0.64 -12.35 -21.17
CA SER A 180 0.66 -11.87 -19.79
C SER A 180 2.07 -11.92 -19.23
N GLY A 181 2.29 -11.38 -18.03
CA GLY A 181 3.62 -11.28 -17.42
C GLY A 181 4.03 -12.48 -16.55
N VAL A 182 5.31 -12.53 -16.23
CA VAL A 182 5.95 -13.47 -15.32
C VAL A 182 6.41 -12.76 -14.06
N ASN A 183 6.09 -13.35 -12.91
CA ASN A 183 6.62 -12.96 -11.61
C ASN A 183 7.72 -13.96 -11.22
N LEU A 184 8.99 -13.57 -11.36
CA LEU A 184 10.14 -14.37 -10.94
C LEU A 184 10.58 -13.95 -9.54
N ILE A 185 10.48 -14.85 -8.57
CA ILE A 185 10.78 -14.59 -7.16
C ILE A 185 11.96 -15.46 -6.75
N VAL A 186 13.08 -14.85 -6.39
CA VAL A 186 14.34 -15.56 -6.11
C VAL A 186 14.79 -15.32 -4.67
N GLU A 187 15.06 -16.41 -3.93
CA GLU A 187 15.44 -16.31 -2.51
C GLU A 187 16.92 -15.93 -2.32
N LYS A 188 17.81 -16.68 -2.96
CA LYS A 188 19.26 -16.47 -2.90
C LYS A 188 19.72 -15.46 -3.95
N GLU A 189 21.03 -15.27 -4.02
CA GLU A 189 21.68 -14.45 -5.03
C GLU A 189 21.25 -14.88 -6.43
N LEU A 190 20.78 -13.92 -7.23
CA LEU A 190 20.41 -14.13 -8.63
C LEU A 190 21.52 -13.59 -9.50
N LYS A 191 22.17 -14.48 -10.26
CA LYS A 191 23.24 -14.10 -11.18
C LYS A 191 22.91 -14.45 -12.63
N PHE A 192 23.03 -13.44 -13.49
CA PHE A 192 23.02 -13.56 -14.94
C PHE A 192 24.46 -13.41 -15.44
N GLU A 193 25.04 -14.48 -15.99
CA GLU A 193 26.41 -14.51 -16.50
C GLU A 193 26.55 -13.71 -17.82
N ASN A 194 27.77 -13.63 -18.35
CA ASN A 194 28.09 -12.76 -19.47
C ASN A 194 27.21 -13.02 -20.71
N SER A 195 26.79 -11.94 -21.37
CA SER A 195 26.01 -11.97 -22.61
C SER A 195 24.67 -12.72 -22.52
N SER A 196 24.16 -13.05 -21.33
CA SER A 196 22.83 -13.65 -21.22
C SER A 196 21.75 -12.66 -21.64
N GLU A 197 20.69 -13.14 -22.27
CA GLU A 197 19.56 -12.34 -22.72
C GLU A 197 18.30 -12.73 -21.92
N VAL A 198 17.58 -11.75 -21.37
CA VAL A 198 16.41 -11.98 -20.53
C VAL A 198 15.26 -11.10 -20.99
N ASN A 199 14.16 -11.74 -21.37
CA ASN A 199 12.95 -11.08 -21.90
C ASN A 199 13.25 -10.15 -23.10
N LYS A 200 14.32 -10.43 -23.84
CA LYS A 200 14.75 -9.60 -24.96
C LYS A 200 13.69 -9.60 -26.08
N GLY A 201 13.47 -8.44 -26.68
CA GLY A 201 12.49 -8.26 -27.76
C GLY A 201 11.03 -8.12 -27.30
N HIS A 202 10.78 -8.15 -25.99
CA HIS A 202 9.46 -7.91 -25.39
C HIS A 202 9.46 -6.61 -24.58
N THR A 203 8.31 -6.25 -24.00
CA THR A 203 8.19 -5.08 -23.14
C THR A 203 8.55 -5.42 -21.69
N ALA A 204 9.09 -4.47 -20.93
CA ALA A 204 9.57 -4.71 -19.56
C ALA A 204 8.45 -5.11 -18.59
N ASP A 205 7.19 -4.72 -18.85
CA ASP A 205 6.01 -5.10 -18.04
C ASP A 205 5.71 -6.61 -18.06
N LYS A 206 6.35 -7.36 -18.98
CA LYS A 206 6.24 -8.82 -19.05
C LYS A 206 7.03 -9.56 -18.00
N LEU A 207 7.98 -8.91 -17.33
CA LEU A 207 8.82 -9.56 -16.35
C LEU A 207 9.01 -8.69 -15.12
N PHE A 208 8.45 -9.16 -13.99
CA PHE A 208 8.78 -8.67 -12.67
C PHE A 208 9.75 -9.63 -11.98
N ILE A 209 10.87 -9.11 -11.50
CA ILE A 209 11.86 -9.87 -10.72
C ILE A 209 11.83 -9.36 -9.27
N TYR A 210 11.59 -10.24 -8.32
CA TYR A 210 11.71 -9.99 -6.88
C TYR A 210 12.82 -10.84 -6.29
N ALA A 211 13.92 -10.23 -5.87
CA ALA A 211 15.03 -10.90 -5.22
C ALA A 211 15.06 -10.60 -3.71
N PHE A 212 15.10 -11.65 -2.88
CA PHE A 212 15.35 -11.50 -1.45
C PHE A 212 16.81 -11.19 -1.13
N SER A 213 17.72 -11.46 -2.07
CA SER A 213 19.17 -11.23 -1.95
C SER A 213 19.71 -10.40 -3.12
N ASP A 214 21.03 -10.37 -3.28
CA ASP A 214 21.72 -9.60 -4.31
C ASP A 214 21.34 -10.08 -5.73
N VAL A 215 21.34 -9.13 -6.68
CA VAL A 215 21.22 -9.41 -8.12
C VAL A 215 22.48 -8.91 -8.83
N GLU A 216 23.12 -9.78 -9.59
CA GLU A 216 24.31 -9.43 -10.38
C GLU A 216 24.09 -9.77 -11.86
N LEU A 217 24.29 -8.77 -12.71
CA LEU A 217 24.28 -8.86 -14.17
C LEU A 217 25.73 -8.75 -14.64
N ASP A 218 26.30 -9.83 -15.18
CA ASP A 218 27.67 -9.86 -15.69
C ASP A 218 27.81 -9.11 -17.02
N ALA A 219 29.03 -9.09 -17.57
CA ALA A 219 29.34 -8.20 -18.67
C ALA A 219 28.46 -8.47 -19.89
N LYS A 220 27.89 -7.41 -20.46
CA LYS A 220 27.04 -7.46 -21.67
C LYS A 220 25.76 -8.27 -21.53
N SER A 221 25.35 -8.68 -20.33
CA SER A 221 24.01 -9.26 -20.15
C SER A 221 22.94 -8.21 -20.42
N GLU A 222 21.84 -8.60 -21.05
CA GLU A 222 20.73 -7.72 -21.43
C GLU A 222 19.45 -8.21 -20.76
N VAL A 223 18.83 -7.39 -19.90
CA VAL A 223 17.63 -7.74 -19.15
C VAL A 223 16.52 -6.72 -19.36
N VAL A 224 15.36 -7.16 -19.85
CA VAL A 224 14.19 -6.29 -20.06
C VAL A 224 13.16 -6.60 -18.96
N ALA A 225 13.17 -5.87 -17.85
CA ALA A 225 12.37 -6.20 -16.67
C ALA A 225 12.24 -5.04 -15.66
N TYR A 226 11.27 -5.17 -14.75
CA TYR A 226 11.25 -4.44 -13.48
C TYR A 226 11.90 -5.28 -12.39
N ILE A 227 12.96 -4.75 -11.78
CA ILE A 227 13.80 -5.49 -10.82
C ILE A 227 13.64 -4.87 -9.43
N TYR A 228 13.15 -5.65 -8.48
CA TYR A 228 13.20 -5.34 -7.06
C TYR A 228 14.20 -6.27 -6.35
N SER A 229 15.13 -5.71 -5.59
CA SER A 229 15.99 -6.48 -4.67
C SER A 229 15.88 -5.93 -3.25
N LYS A 230 15.80 -6.82 -2.26
CA LYS A 230 15.92 -6.42 -0.84
C LYS A 230 17.35 -6.02 -0.47
N GLU A 231 18.33 -6.49 -1.24
CA GLU A 231 19.75 -6.19 -1.07
C GLU A 231 20.26 -5.40 -2.29
N ASN A 232 21.44 -5.69 -2.82
CA ASN A 232 22.12 -4.85 -3.80
C ASN A 232 21.86 -5.34 -5.23
N VAL A 233 21.91 -4.42 -6.19
CA VAL A 233 21.91 -4.74 -7.62
C VAL A 233 23.20 -4.21 -8.24
N VAL A 234 23.95 -5.08 -8.93
CA VAL A 234 25.20 -4.73 -9.60
C VAL A 234 25.10 -5.05 -11.08
N LEU A 235 25.26 -4.02 -11.93
CA LEU A 235 25.36 -4.16 -13.37
C LEU A 235 26.84 -4.06 -13.74
N ARG A 236 27.44 -5.17 -14.20
CA ARG A 236 28.84 -5.22 -14.63
C ARG A 236 29.03 -4.53 -15.99
N ASP A 237 30.24 -4.62 -16.52
CA ASP A 237 30.66 -3.79 -17.65
C ASP A 237 29.78 -4.03 -18.89
N GLU A 238 29.24 -2.96 -19.47
CA GLU A 238 28.34 -3.00 -20.63
C GLU A 238 27.02 -3.78 -20.41
N ALA A 239 26.66 -4.13 -19.17
CA ALA A 239 25.36 -4.72 -18.87
C ALA A 239 24.22 -3.69 -19.11
N PHE A 240 23.09 -4.18 -19.60
CA PHE A 240 21.96 -3.35 -20.00
C PHE A 240 20.67 -3.81 -19.33
N VAL A 241 19.91 -2.85 -18.81
CA VAL A 241 18.54 -3.07 -18.33
C VAL A 241 17.58 -2.13 -19.06
N GLU A 242 16.48 -2.64 -19.60
CA GLU A 242 15.31 -1.83 -20.02
C GLU A 242 14.14 -2.10 -19.07
N GLY A 243 13.59 -1.06 -18.46
CA GLY A 243 12.65 -1.17 -17.34
C GLY A 243 13.08 -0.27 -16.19
N ALA A 244 13.08 -0.79 -14.96
CA ALA A 244 13.54 -0.02 -13.80
C ALA A 244 14.05 -0.93 -12.67
N ILE A 245 14.89 -0.36 -11.79
CA ILE A 245 15.54 -1.06 -10.68
C ILE A 245 15.20 -0.37 -9.35
N LEU A 246 14.75 -1.14 -8.36
CA LEU A 246 14.54 -0.71 -6.99
C LEU A 246 15.29 -1.62 -6.02
N ALA A 247 16.29 -1.10 -5.31
CA ALA A 247 17.15 -1.93 -4.46
C ALA A 247 17.62 -1.24 -3.16
N LYS A 248 18.42 -1.93 -2.33
CA LYS A 248 19.12 -1.32 -1.20
C LYS A 248 20.24 -0.39 -1.67
N ASN A 249 21.06 -0.88 -2.61
CA ASN A 249 22.06 -0.11 -3.34
C ASN A 249 22.07 -0.57 -4.80
N VAL A 250 22.41 0.34 -5.71
CA VAL A 250 22.59 0.02 -7.13
C VAL A 250 23.96 0.49 -7.57
N GLU A 251 24.74 -0.38 -8.20
CA GLU A 251 26.04 -0.03 -8.79
C GLU A 251 26.08 -0.38 -10.27
N LEU A 252 26.25 0.65 -11.11
CA LEU A 252 26.46 0.54 -12.54
C LEU A 252 27.97 0.62 -12.80
N LYS A 253 28.57 -0.48 -13.28
CA LYS A 253 29.98 -0.54 -13.67
C LYS A 253 30.20 0.09 -15.05
N THR A 254 31.34 -0.17 -15.67
CA THR A 254 31.80 0.59 -16.83
C THR A 254 30.82 0.43 -17.99
N LYS A 255 30.30 1.52 -18.56
CA LYS A 255 29.33 1.48 -19.67
C LYS A 255 28.03 0.71 -19.40
N ALA A 256 27.71 0.41 -18.14
CA ALA A 256 26.41 -0.17 -17.81
C ALA A 256 25.30 0.85 -18.03
N VAL A 257 24.15 0.39 -18.54
CA VAL A 257 23.03 1.27 -18.89
C VAL A 257 21.74 0.75 -18.27
N VAL A 258 20.95 1.66 -17.70
CA VAL A 258 19.54 1.40 -17.40
C VAL A 258 18.70 2.36 -18.22
N LYS A 259 17.88 1.82 -19.13
CA LYS A 259 16.92 2.58 -19.94
C LYS A 259 15.54 2.47 -19.30
N TYR A 260 14.98 3.61 -18.88
CA TYR A 260 13.68 3.64 -18.25
C TYR A 260 12.56 3.29 -19.24
N ASP A 261 11.59 2.49 -18.80
CA ASP A 261 10.34 2.27 -19.53
C ASP A 261 9.15 2.86 -18.74
N PRO A 262 8.76 4.13 -18.96
CA PRO A 262 7.63 4.72 -18.24
C PRO A 262 6.30 4.04 -18.56
N SER A 263 6.17 3.40 -19.73
CA SER A 263 4.93 2.78 -20.15
C SER A 263 4.71 1.44 -19.45
N GLY A 264 5.76 0.64 -19.29
CA GLY A 264 5.70 -0.59 -18.53
C GLY A 264 5.46 -0.34 -17.03
N ALA A 265 5.95 0.76 -16.47
CA ALA A 265 5.80 1.06 -15.03
C ALA A 265 4.33 1.25 -14.63
N LEU A 266 3.48 1.65 -15.58
CA LEU A 266 2.03 1.76 -15.39
C LEU A 266 1.28 0.43 -15.57
N ASN A 267 1.88 -0.54 -16.25
CA ASN A 267 1.24 -1.79 -16.68
C ASN A 267 1.79 -3.03 -15.97
N ILE A 268 2.94 -2.93 -15.30
CA ILE A 268 3.56 -4.02 -14.56
C ILE A 268 2.60 -4.54 -13.48
N ASP A 269 2.38 -5.86 -13.48
CA ASP A 269 1.49 -6.50 -12.51
C ASP A 269 2.17 -6.61 -11.14
N LEU A 270 1.95 -5.60 -10.29
CA LEU A 270 2.40 -5.63 -8.89
C LEU A 270 1.31 -6.11 -7.92
N SER A 271 0.19 -6.67 -8.39
CA SER A 271 -0.94 -7.07 -7.54
C SER A 271 -0.57 -8.06 -6.43
N ARG A 272 0.51 -8.84 -6.63
CA ARG A 272 1.05 -9.79 -5.64
C ARG A 272 1.97 -9.17 -4.59
N VAL A 273 2.51 -7.98 -4.88
CA VAL A 273 3.66 -7.37 -4.18
C VAL A 273 3.24 -6.09 -3.47
N CYS A 274 2.28 -5.41 -4.09
CA CYS A 274 1.52 -4.30 -3.55
C CYS A 274 0.20 -4.85 -3.00
N GLN A 275 0.28 -5.89 -2.15
CA GLN A 275 -0.86 -6.19 -1.30
C GLN A 275 -0.98 -5.03 -0.33
N SER A 276 -1.98 -4.17 -0.54
CA SER A 276 -2.59 -3.41 0.55
C SER A 276 -2.72 -4.39 1.71
N ALA A 277 -2.12 -4.09 2.87
CA ALA A 277 -2.39 -4.91 4.04
C ALA A 277 -3.92 -5.02 4.16
N SER A 278 -4.44 -6.25 4.09
CA SER A 278 -5.88 -6.45 4.15
C SER A 278 -6.35 -6.09 5.54
N ILE A 279 -7.56 -5.52 5.63
CA ILE A 279 -8.21 -5.36 6.92
C ILE A 279 -8.28 -6.72 7.63
N ASP A 280 -7.96 -6.70 8.92
CA ASP A 280 -8.02 -7.84 9.82
C ASP A 280 -9.10 -7.61 10.88
N HIS A 281 -9.11 -6.42 11.48
CA HIS A 281 -10.08 -6.00 12.51
C HIS A 281 -10.34 -4.49 12.44
N PHE A 282 -11.38 -4.05 13.15
CA PHE A 282 -11.56 -2.65 13.48
C PHE A 282 -10.95 -2.34 14.85
N ARG A 283 -10.46 -1.12 15.04
CA ARG A 283 -10.10 -0.61 16.36
C ARG A 283 -10.89 0.66 16.62
N LEU A 284 -11.54 0.76 17.77
CA LEU A 284 -12.22 1.98 18.18
C LEU A 284 -11.30 2.81 19.07
N SER A 285 -11.45 4.13 18.99
CA SER A 285 -10.84 5.08 19.91
C SER A 285 -11.90 6.05 20.38
N THR A 286 -12.19 6.00 21.67
CA THR A 286 -13.15 6.89 22.32
C THR A 286 -12.82 7.09 23.79
N ASN A 287 -13.55 7.95 24.48
CA ASN A 287 -13.44 8.11 25.93
C ASN A 287 -14.36 7.10 26.63
N ASN A 288 -13.86 6.40 27.65
CA ASN A 288 -14.66 5.44 28.43
C ASN A 288 -15.71 6.09 29.36
N THR A 289 -15.90 7.41 29.26
CA THR A 289 -16.90 8.17 30.00
C THR A 289 -17.61 9.13 29.07
N GLY A 290 -18.93 9.14 29.14
CA GLY A 290 -19.82 10.08 28.45
C GLY A 290 -20.88 10.63 29.39
N ALA A 291 -21.76 11.46 28.86
CA ALA A 291 -23.00 11.84 29.53
C ALA A 291 -24.17 11.75 28.56
N TYR A 292 -25.33 11.38 29.07
CA TYR A 292 -26.54 11.40 28.27
C TYR A 292 -26.81 12.81 27.75
N CYS A 293 -27.41 12.88 26.56
CA CYS A 293 -27.70 14.15 25.87
C CYS A 293 -26.44 14.94 25.50
N THR A 294 -25.26 14.33 25.53
CA THR A 294 -24.03 15.00 25.10
C THR A 294 -23.41 14.23 23.94
N PRO A 295 -22.99 14.93 22.87
CA PRO A 295 -22.22 14.34 21.78
C PRO A 295 -21.05 13.51 22.30
N HIS A 296 -21.03 12.23 21.94
CA HIS A 296 -19.93 11.34 22.25
C HIS A 296 -19.17 10.99 20.97
N THR A 297 -17.87 11.29 20.90
CA THR A 297 -17.07 11.05 19.68
C THR A 297 -16.44 9.66 19.70
N VAL A 298 -16.60 8.92 18.61
CA VAL A 298 -15.98 7.62 18.37
C VAL A 298 -15.21 7.68 17.06
N THR A 299 -13.93 7.33 17.09
CA THR A 299 -13.11 7.16 15.88
C THR A 299 -12.90 5.69 15.62
N VAL A 300 -13.14 5.26 14.38
CA VAL A 300 -13.00 3.88 13.93
C VAL A 300 -11.85 3.78 12.95
N TYR A 301 -10.94 2.84 13.22
CA TYR A 301 -9.79 2.50 12.40
C TYR A 301 -10.01 1.10 11.80
N ALA A 302 -9.86 0.96 10.49
CA ALA A 302 -9.67 -0.32 9.83
C ALA A 302 -8.18 -0.67 9.90
N GLU A 303 -7.83 -1.75 10.60
CA GLU A 303 -6.43 -2.10 10.85
C GLU A 303 -6.08 -3.49 10.32
N SER A 304 -4.81 -3.68 9.97
CA SER A 304 -4.24 -4.99 9.66
C SER A 304 -3.95 -5.79 10.93
N SER A 305 -3.56 -7.05 10.78
CA SER A 305 -3.12 -7.91 11.89
C SER A 305 -1.88 -7.40 12.65
N SER A 306 -1.21 -6.36 12.14
CA SER A 306 -0.09 -5.68 12.80
C SER A 306 -0.47 -4.32 13.42
N ASN A 307 -1.78 -4.05 13.57
CA ASN A 307 -2.36 -2.83 14.15
C ASN A 307 -1.94 -1.55 13.41
N GLN A 308 -1.83 -1.64 12.08
CA GLN A 308 -1.59 -0.50 11.21
C GLN A 308 -2.87 -0.17 10.46
N SER A 309 -3.24 1.11 10.36
CA SER A 309 -4.41 1.52 9.58
C SER A 309 -4.21 1.20 8.11
N VAL A 310 -5.23 0.61 7.49
CA VAL A 310 -5.20 0.15 6.10
C VAL A 310 -6.33 0.76 5.29
N SER A 311 -6.11 0.91 3.98
CA SER A 311 -7.19 1.30 3.08
C SER A 311 -8.26 0.20 3.06
N TYR A 312 -9.49 0.57 3.32
CA TYR A 312 -10.65 -0.31 3.35
C TYR A 312 -11.78 0.36 2.56
N THR A 313 -12.48 -0.39 1.72
CA THR A 313 -13.58 0.10 0.87
C THR A 313 -14.89 -0.67 1.10
N GLY A 314 -14.92 -1.49 2.15
CA GLY A 314 -16.13 -2.20 2.56
C GLY A 314 -17.06 -1.36 3.41
N THR A 315 -18.05 -2.02 3.98
CA THR A 315 -19.08 -1.41 4.82
C THR A 315 -18.93 -1.87 6.26
N ALA A 316 -18.82 -0.93 7.19
CA ALA A 316 -18.79 -1.19 8.62
C ALA A 316 -20.17 -0.89 9.24
N VAL A 317 -20.65 -1.81 10.06
CA VAL A 317 -21.86 -1.65 10.88
C VAL A 317 -21.41 -1.18 12.24
N LEU A 318 -21.84 0.03 12.64
CA LEU A 318 -21.68 0.58 13.98
C LEU A 318 -22.89 0.16 14.81
N ASP A 319 -22.67 -0.36 16.01
CA ASP A 319 -23.75 -0.79 16.91
C ASP A 319 -23.40 -0.41 18.35
N THR A 320 -24.34 0.23 19.07
CA THR A 320 -24.16 0.54 20.50
C THR A 320 -24.38 -0.67 21.42
N GLY A 321 -24.92 -1.77 20.90
CA GLY A 321 -25.30 -2.98 21.64
C GLY A 321 -26.48 -2.79 22.59
N SER A 322 -27.04 -1.57 22.67
CA SER A 322 -28.10 -1.19 23.61
C SER A 322 -29.46 -0.99 22.97
N GLY A 323 -29.52 -1.00 21.63
CA GLY A 323 -30.73 -0.69 20.86
C GLY A 323 -31.18 0.77 20.98
N ARG A 324 -30.23 1.68 21.26
CA ARG A 324 -30.43 3.12 21.48
C ARG A 324 -29.26 3.92 20.91
N GLY A 325 -29.53 5.16 20.54
CA GLY A 325 -28.55 6.14 20.04
C GLY A 325 -28.64 6.38 18.54
N ASP A 326 -28.27 7.59 18.13
CA ASP A 326 -28.18 8.03 16.74
C ASP A 326 -26.72 8.35 16.38
N TRP A 327 -26.33 8.09 15.14
CA TRP A 327 -24.97 8.30 14.65
C TRP A 327 -24.91 9.40 13.61
N THR A 328 -23.92 10.28 13.73
CA THR A 328 -23.63 11.32 12.72
C THR A 328 -22.15 11.33 12.35
N LYS A 329 -21.85 11.44 11.06
CA LYS A 329 -20.48 11.53 10.57
C LYS A 329 -19.83 12.87 10.97
N ILE A 330 -18.64 12.80 11.58
CA ILE A 330 -17.78 13.96 11.87
C ILE A 330 -16.70 14.08 10.78
N SER A 331 -16.00 12.98 10.48
CA SER A 331 -14.95 12.93 9.46
C SER A 331 -15.01 11.65 8.63
N GLY A 332 -14.26 11.62 7.53
CA GLY A 332 -14.29 10.56 6.53
C GLY A 332 -14.99 11.00 5.24
N SER A 333 -14.36 10.71 4.12
CA SER A 333 -14.85 10.88 2.76
C SER A 333 -15.96 9.88 2.39
N GLY A 334 -16.06 8.74 3.08
CA GLY A 334 -17.13 7.75 2.91
C GLY A 334 -18.52 8.24 3.32
N THR A 335 -19.54 7.40 3.16
CA THR A 335 -20.95 7.77 3.41
C THR A 335 -21.50 7.03 4.62
N LEU A 336 -22.09 7.77 5.58
CA LEU A 336 -22.84 7.20 6.69
C LEU A 336 -24.33 7.11 6.32
N ASN A 337 -24.94 5.97 6.60
CA ASN A 337 -26.37 5.74 6.52
C ASN A 337 -26.89 5.30 7.90
N ASP A 338 -27.62 6.20 8.55
CA ASP A 338 -28.28 6.00 9.83
C ASP A 338 -29.80 6.08 9.60
N ALA A 339 -30.39 4.95 9.21
CA ALA A 339 -31.76 4.92 8.69
C ALA A 339 -32.81 4.68 9.78
N GLY A 340 -32.44 4.01 10.87
CA GLY A 340 -33.25 3.88 12.06
C GLY A 340 -33.02 5.09 12.96
N VAL A 341 -34.07 5.54 13.65
CA VAL A 341 -33.96 6.59 14.65
C VAL A 341 -33.90 5.90 16.00
N ASP A 342 -32.86 6.23 16.78
CA ASP A 342 -32.61 5.76 18.13
C ASP A 342 -32.58 4.23 18.25
N ASP A 343 -32.09 3.54 17.22
CA ASP A 343 -31.94 2.08 17.22
C ASP A 343 -30.50 1.64 17.57
N GLY A 344 -29.56 2.59 17.67
CA GLY A 344 -28.17 2.35 17.99
C GLY A 344 -27.33 1.83 16.83
N VAL A 345 -27.88 1.68 15.63
CA VAL A 345 -27.24 0.99 14.51
C VAL A 345 -27.11 1.89 13.28
N ALA A 346 -25.88 2.07 12.80
CA ALA A 346 -25.61 2.78 11.55
C ALA A 346 -24.65 2.01 10.64
N ILE A 347 -24.71 2.26 9.34
CA ILE A 347 -23.81 1.65 8.36
C ILE A 347 -22.94 2.73 7.73
N TYR A 348 -21.63 2.54 7.79
CA TYR A 348 -20.66 3.40 7.11
C TYR A 348 -20.00 2.68 5.94
N SER A 349 -20.15 3.24 4.73
CA SER A 349 -19.46 2.77 3.53
C SER A 349 -18.15 3.51 3.38
N TYR A 350 -17.03 2.82 3.65
CA TYR A 350 -15.70 3.39 3.49
C TYR A 350 -15.35 3.59 2.01
N VAL A 351 -14.51 4.59 1.75
CA VAL A 351 -13.83 4.79 0.47
C VAL A 351 -12.33 4.87 0.71
N SER A 352 -11.53 4.61 -0.33
CA SER A 352 -10.06 4.59 -0.22
C SER A 352 -9.48 5.90 0.34
N ALA A 353 -10.13 7.04 0.07
CA ALA A 353 -9.75 8.36 0.58
C ALA A 353 -9.87 8.51 2.10
N ASP A 354 -10.60 7.61 2.78
CA ASP A 354 -10.65 7.57 4.25
C ASP A 354 -9.32 7.12 4.87
N ASN A 355 -8.46 6.45 4.09
CA ASN A 355 -7.22 5.81 4.58
C ASN A 355 -7.48 4.92 5.80
N GLY A 356 -8.64 4.26 5.83
CA GLY A 356 -9.05 3.39 6.94
C GLY A 356 -9.55 4.10 8.19
N VAL A 357 -9.72 5.44 8.20
CA VAL A 357 -10.09 6.18 9.41
C VAL A 357 -11.33 7.04 9.17
N ALA A 358 -12.33 6.86 10.04
CA ALA A 358 -13.53 7.70 10.07
C ALA A 358 -13.91 8.02 11.52
N SER A 359 -14.59 9.15 11.74
CA SER A 359 -15.07 9.52 13.08
C SER A 359 -16.53 9.92 13.06
N PHE A 360 -17.20 9.58 14.16
CA PHE A 360 -18.64 9.68 14.31
C PHE A 360 -18.98 10.32 15.65
N ARG A 361 -20.10 11.03 15.67
CA ARG A 361 -20.80 11.48 16.86
C ARG A 361 -21.90 10.47 17.15
N LEU A 362 -21.90 9.93 18.36
CA LEU A 362 -22.99 9.20 18.95
C LEU A 362 -23.81 10.16 19.83
N ASP A 363 -25.07 10.35 19.48
CA ASP A 363 -26.05 11.07 20.28
C ASP A 363 -26.83 10.04 21.11
N TYR A 364 -26.42 9.85 22.38
CA TYR A 364 -27.00 8.87 23.30
C TYR A 364 -27.83 9.56 24.39
N ILE A 365 -29.15 9.51 24.28
CA ILE A 365 -30.07 10.31 25.11
C ILE A 365 -30.60 9.54 26.31
N ASP A 366 -30.81 8.23 26.16
CA ASP A 366 -31.16 7.30 27.23
C ASP A 366 -30.70 5.87 26.91
N GLY A 367 -31.00 4.91 27.79
CA GLY A 367 -30.60 3.52 27.62
C GLY A 367 -29.69 3.00 28.73
N SER A 368 -29.15 1.79 28.53
CA SER A 368 -28.26 1.14 29.49
C SER A 368 -26.94 1.91 29.66
N SER A 369 -26.32 1.78 30.84
CA SER A 369 -24.98 2.30 31.09
C SER A 369 -24.31 1.42 32.15
N PRO A 370 -23.09 0.89 31.90
CA PRO A 370 -22.26 1.14 30.71
C PRO A 370 -22.74 0.39 29.44
N ILE A 371 -22.23 0.79 28.28
CA ILE A 371 -22.40 0.09 26.98
C ILE A 371 -21.04 -0.35 26.41
N ASN A 372 -21.06 -1.38 25.56
CA ASN A 372 -19.93 -1.74 24.69
C ASN A 372 -20.36 -1.46 23.25
N ILE A 373 -19.70 -0.51 22.61
CA ILE A 373 -19.94 -0.23 21.18
C ILE A 373 -19.19 -1.30 20.41
N SER A 374 -19.75 -1.76 19.29
CA SER A 374 -19.07 -2.71 18.41
C SER A 374 -19.10 -2.22 16.97
N VAL A 375 -18.10 -2.62 16.20
CA VAL A 375 -18.03 -2.39 14.76
C VAL A 375 -17.74 -3.71 14.04
N SER A 376 -18.52 -4.05 13.04
CA SER A 376 -18.29 -5.27 12.24
C SER A 376 -18.44 -5.03 10.75
N ASP A 377 -17.73 -5.79 9.93
CA ASP A 377 -17.93 -5.81 8.48
C ASP A 377 -19.29 -6.46 8.15
N ASN A 378 -20.06 -5.82 7.28
CA ASN A 378 -21.41 -6.25 6.92
C ASN A 378 -21.46 -7.57 6.12
N ILE A 379 -20.36 -7.94 5.44
CA ILE A 379 -20.24 -9.13 4.61
C ILE A 379 -19.42 -10.20 5.33
N ASN A 380 -18.26 -9.83 5.88
CA ASN A 380 -17.35 -10.76 6.54
C ASN A 380 -17.46 -10.66 8.05
N ALA A 381 -18.29 -11.53 8.64
CA ALA A 381 -18.52 -11.58 10.08
C ALA A 381 -17.27 -11.90 10.94
N ASN A 382 -16.13 -12.27 10.35
CA ASN A 382 -14.87 -12.46 11.08
C ASN A 382 -14.10 -11.15 11.31
N ILE A 383 -14.46 -10.08 10.60
CA ILE A 383 -13.85 -8.76 10.78
C ILE A 383 -14.74 -7.97 11.74
N THR A 384 -14.38 -8.00 13.01
CA THR A 384 -15.03 -7.23 14.08
C THR A 384 -14.02 -6.27 14.68
N ASP A 385 -14.49 -5.43 15.60
CA ASP A 385 -13.59 -4.66 16.44
C ASP A 385 -12.81 -5.56 17.42
N ASP A 386 -11.74 -5.01 17.97
CA ASP A 386 -10.81 -5.68 18.86
C ASP A 386 -11.14 -5.52 20.36
N ASP A 387 -12.29 -4.92 20.69
CA ASP A 387 -12.75 -4.58 22.04
C ASP A 387 -11.75 -3.74 22.88
N SER A 388 -10.73 -3.12 22.25
CA SER A 388 -9.64 -2.45 22.97
C SER A 388 -10.08 -1.14 23.65
N GLU A 389 -11.15 -0.52 23.16
CA GLU A 389 -11.77 0.67 23.74
C GLU A 389 -12.48 0.38 25.07
N GLY A 390 -13.00 -0.83 25.25
CA GLY A 390 -13.78 -1.25 26.40
C GLY A 390 -15.08 -0.46 26.65
N LEU A 391 -15.59 -0.55 27.87
CA LEU A 391 -16.92 -0.03 28.23
C LEU A 391 -16.98 1.49 28.37
N ILE A 392 -18.08 2.08 27.90
CA ILE A 392 -18.40 3.50 28.04
C ILE A 392 -19.47 3.70 29.10
N SER A 393 -19.15 4.47 30.14
CA SER A 393 -20.10 4.81 31.21
C SER A 393 -20.71 6.19 30.98
N PHE A 394 -22.03 6.24 30.77
CA PHE A 394 -22.78 7.49 30.62
C PHE A 394 -23.32 7.98 31.96
N ALA A 395 -22.97 9.21 32.31
CA ALA A 395 -23.53 9.93 33.45
C ALA A 395 -24.88 10.60 33.08
N PRO A 396 -25.79 10.83 34.04
CA PRO A 396 -27.06 11.55 33.80
C PRO A 396 -26.87 12.94 33.19
N TYR A 397 -25.71 13.57 33.39
CA TYR A 397 -25.41 14.93 32.94
C TYR A 397 -23.93 15.22 32.86
N ALA A 398 -23.58 16.29 32.15
CA ALA A 398 -22.26 16.90 32.14
C ALA A 398 -22.32 18.41 32.40
N LEU A 399 -21.16 19.00 32.69
CA LEU A 399 -20.97 20.44 32.75
C LEU A 399 -20.34 20.91 31.43
N TRP A 400 -21.05 21.77 30.71
CA TRP A 400 -20.62 22.35 29.45
C TRP A 400 -20.10 23.76 29.66
N LEU A 401 -19.00 24.09 29.00
CA LEU A 401 -18.60 25.48 28.80
C LEU A 401 -19.37 26.03 27.60
N THR A 402 -19.92 27.24 27.72
CA THR A 402 -20.69 27.90 26.65
C THR A 402 -20.28 29.38 26.51
N ASN A 403 -20.39 29.94 25.30
CA ASN A 403 -20.03 31.35 25.04
C ASN A 403 -21.01 32.35 25.67
N SER A 404 -22.26 31.93 25.90
CA SER A 404 -23.33 32.75 26.47
C SER A 404 -24.12 31.97 27.52
N VAL A 405 -24.91 32.68 28.32
CA VAL A 405 -25.90 32.06 29.20
C VAL A 405 -26.90 31.29 28.32
N VAL A 406 -27.05 30.00 28.59
CA VAL A 406 -27.99 29.15 27.87
C VAL A 406 -29.40 29.43 28.41
N LEU A 407 -30.28 29.89 27.53
CA LEU A 407 -31.70 30.14 27.82
C LEU A 407 -32.64 29.19 27.06
N ASP A 408 -32.13 28.56 25.99
CA ASP A 408 -32.82 27.50 25.25
C ASP A 408 -32.58 26.15 25.95
N THR A 409 -33.67 25.47 26.28
CA THR A 409 -33.62 24.17 26.97
C THR A 409 -33.35 23.00 26.02
N GLU A 410 -33.43 23.20 24.70
CA GLU A 410 -33.31 22.12 23.71
C GLU A 410 -31.96 22.11 22.99
N ASN A 411 -31.21 23.23 22.98
CA ASN A 411 -29.93 23.32 22.28
C ASN A 411 -28.87 24.05 23.11
N VAL A 412 -27.76 23.36 23.37
CA VAL A 412 -26.57 23.93 24.02
C VAL A 412 -25.41 23.90 23.02
N ASN A 413 -24.77 25.05 22.79
CA ASN A 413 -23.54 25.13 21.99
C ASN A 413 -22.31 25.15 22.90
N GLN A 414 -21.33 24.28 22.65
CA GLN A 414 -20.07 24.29 23.39
C GLN A 414 -19.24 25.54 23.08
N TYR A 415 -18.44 25.95 24.06
CA TYR A 415 -17.51 27.05 23.95
C TYR A 415 -16.49 26.81 22.83
N SER A 416 -16.46 27.71 21.85
CA SER A 416 -15.59 27.61 20.67
C SER A 416 -14.71 28.83 20.41
N ASP A 417 -14.78 29.86 21.26
CA ASP A 417 -13.99 31.07 21.07
C ASP A 417 -12.50 30.85 21.38
N THR A 418 -11.64 31.54 20.64
CA THR A 418 -10.21 31.60 20.94
C THR A 418 -9.95 32.54 22.13
N ILE A 419 -9.27 32.02 23.16
CA ILE A 419 -8.86 32.82 24.31
C ILE A 419 -7.50 33.44 24.02
N VAL A 420 -7.42 34.77 24.01
CA VAL A 420 -6.16 35.51 23.81
C VAL A 420 -5.53 35.81 25.16
N ALA A 421 -4.26 35.42 25.35
CA ALA A 421 -3.53 35.67 26.58
C ALA A 421 -3.47 37.18 26.91
N GLY A 422 -3.71 37.54 28.17
CA GLY A 422 -3.75 38.93 28.62
C GLY A 422 -5.05 39.68 28.32
N SER A 423 -6.02 39.04 27.66
CA SER A 423 -7.37 39.58 27.48
C SER A 423 -8.37 38.90 28.40
N THR A 424 -9.44 39.63 28.77
CA THR A 424 -10.54 39.06 29.55
C THR A 424 -11.50 38.34 28.60
N SER A 425 -11.71 37.04 28.84
CA SER A 425 -12.75 36.24 28.17
C SER A 425 -13.83 35.85 29.15
N THR A 426 -15.09 35.92 28.71
CA THR A 426 -16.24 35.44 29.49
C THR A 426 -16.59 34.03 29.02
N MET A 427 -16.81 33.13 29.97
CA MET A 427 -17.29 31.77 29.72
C MET A 427 -18.44 31.50 30.69
N HIS A 428 -19.40 30.71 30.25
CA HIS A 428 -20.50 30.26 31.08
C HIS A 428 -20.39 28.75 31.30
N LEU A 429 -20.85 28.28 32.46
CA LEU A 429 -20.89 26.86 32.80
C LEU A 429 -22.35 26.44 32.93
N THR A 430 -22.78 25.50 32.09
CA THR A 430 -24.15 25.02 32.03
C THR A 430 -24.17 23.53 32.34
N ALA A 431 -24.95 23.11 33.31
CA ALA A 431 -25.21 21.68 33.50
C ALA A 431 -26.30 21.23 32.53
N TYR A 432 -25.99 20.23 31.72
CA TYR A 432 -26.88 19.73 30.68
C TYR A 432 -26.92 18.20 30.71
N GLY A 433 -28.11 17.63 30.57
CA GLY A 433 -28.32 16.19 30.65
C GLY A 433 -29.80 15.86 30.80
N GLN A 434 -30.08 14.68 31.37
CA GLN A 434 -31.44 14.24 31.63
C GLN A 434 -32.07 15.05 32.78
N THR A 435 -33.19 15.73 32.51
CA THR A 435 -33.83 16.65 33.48
C THR A 435 -34.94 15.99 34.29
N VAL A 436 -35.74 15.10 33.70
CA VAL A 436 -36.84 14.37 34.36
C VAL A 436 -37.06 13.03 33.66
N GLY A 437 -36.73 11.92 34.33
CA GLY A 437 -36.83 10.58 33.74
C GLY A 437 -35.82 10.31 32.61
N ALA A 438 -35.81 9.08 32.10
CA ALA A 438 -35.03 8.73 30.90
C ALA A 438 -35.63 9.44 29.67
N GLY A 439 -34.78 10.01 28.82
CA GLY A 439 -35.18 10.47 27.48
C GLY A 439 -35.42 11.98 27.31
N VAL A 440 -35.41 12.79 28.38
CA VAL A 440 -35.65 14.25 28.28
C VAL A 440 -34.38 15.05 28.57
N CYS A 441 -33.77 15.55 27.50
CA CYS A 441 -32.59 16.41 27.58
C CYS A 441 -32.96 17.85 27.97
N GLY A 442 -32.12 18.48 28.79
CA GLY A 442 -32.28 19.88 29.12
C GLY A 442 -31.28 20.41 30.14
N ILE A 443 -31.44 21.68 30.47
CA ILE A 443 -30.63 22.35 31.49
C ILE A 443 -31.02 21.84 32.88
N ILE A 444 -30.03 21.48 33.67
CA ILE A 444 -30.23 21.06 35.05
C ILE A 444 -30.05 22.26 35.98
N THR A 445 -31.15 22.69 36.58
CA THR A 445 -31.21 23.88 37.44
C THR A 445 -31.12 23.55 38.94
N SER A 446 -31.11 22.27 39.29
CA SER A 446 -31.14 21.78 40.68
C SER A 446 -29.77 21.69 41.37
N PHE A 447 -28.70 22.12 40.70
CA PHE A 447 -27.37 22.12 41.30
C PHE A 447 -27.31 23.05 42.51
N SER A 448 -26.94 22.49 43.66
CA SER A 448 -26.71 23.24 44.89
C SER A 448 -25.31 22.97 45.45
N GLY A 449 -24.80 23.94 46.21
CA GLY A 449 -23.51 23.85 46.89
C GLY A 449 -22.32 24.44 46.12
N THR A 450 -21.18 24.52 46.78
CA THR A 450 -19.92 25.04 46.21
C THR A 450 -19.09 23.90 45.64
N LYS A 451 -18.65 24.03 44.39
CA LYS A 451 -17.72 23.08 43.75
C LYS A 451 -16.42 23.79 43.38
N LYS A 452 -15.29 23.12 43.60
CA LYS A 452 -13.99 23.59 43.11
C LYS A 452 -13.89 23.25 41.63
N LEU A 453 -13.65 24.24 40.79
CA LEU A 453 -13.44 24.06 39.35
C LEU A 453 -11.95 24.15 39.04
N LYS A 454 -11.50 23.33 38.10
CA LYS A 454 -10.18 23.43 37.49
C LYS A 454 -10.39 23.51 35.98
N ILE A 455 -9.97 24.62 35.38
CA ILE A 455 -10.00 24.81 33.93
C ILE A 455 -8.58 24.57 33.41
N LEU A 456 -8.47 23.75 32.37
CA LEU A 456 -7.22 23.50 31.66
C LEU A 456 -7.34 24.16 30.29
N ALA A 457 -6.39 25.03 29.95
CA ALA A 457 -6.28 25.63 28.63
C ALA A 457 -5.13 24.97 27.87
N ARG A 458 -5.37 24.64 26.60
CA ARG A 458 -4.32 24.17 25.68
C ARG A 458 -3.86 25.38 24.86
N LEU A 459 -2.55 25.65 24.87
CA LEU A 459 -1.95 26.65 24.00
C LEU A 459 -1.97 26.10 22.56
N LEU A 460 -2.50 26.88 21.63
CA LEU A 460 -2.38 26.64 20.19
C LEU A 460 -1.03 27.15 19.68
#